data_AF-A0AAD6AQB7-F1
#
_entry.id   AF-A0AAD6AQB7-F1
#
_cell.length_a   1.000
_cell.length_b   1.000
_cell.length_c   1.000
_cell.angle_alpha   90.00
_cell.angle_beta   90.00
_cell.angle_gamma   90.00
#
_symmetry.space_group_name_H-M   'P 1'
#
loop_
_entity.id
_entity.type
_entity.pdbx_description
1 polymer ?
#
loop_
_entity_poly.entity_id
_entity_poly.type
_entity_poly.pdbx_seq_one_letter_code
_entity_poly.pdbx_strand_id
1 'polypeptide(L)' 'MLKKAPKLKSIIKTKAKTNITVRPTSEAMIELLMLMFLSNLAEEAKAKAFEEKSATIRAHHLKAVSKVS' A
#
# COMPACT_ATOMS: atom_id res chain seq x y z
N MET A 1 1.37 -6.23 -15.83
CA MET A 1 0.48 -7.14 -15.06
C MET A 1 1.19 -7.51 -13.76
N LEU A 2 0.62 -7.14 -12.61
CA LEU A 2 1.16 -7.54 -11.30
C LEU A 2 1.22 -9.08 -11.24
N LYS A 3 2.44 -9.63 -11.22
CA LYS A 3 2.69 -11.07 -11.10
C LYS A 3 2.38 -11.48 -9.66
N LYS A 4 1.12 -11.89 -9.43
CA LYS A 4 0.50 -12.26 -8.14
C LYS A 4 0.46 -11.09 -7.13
N ALA A 5 -0.69 -10.91 -6.49
CA ALA A 5 -0.77 -10.04 -5.33
C ALA A 5 0.27 -10.50 -4.29
N PRO A 6 0.94 -9.58 -3.57
CA PRO A 6 1.82 -9.95 -2.47
C PRO A 6 1.10 -10.94 -1.54
N LYS A 7 1.81 -11.91 -0.97
CA LYS A 7 1.22 -12.85 0.01
C LYS A 7 0.95 -12.11 1.34
N LEU A 8 0.01 -11.16 1.35
CA LEU A 8 -0.29 -10.25 2.46
C LEU A 8 -0.61 -11.02 3.74
N LYS A 9 -1.38 -12.10 3.62
CA LYS A 9 -1.65 -13.03 4.73
C LYS A 9 -0.38 -13.57 5.39
N SER A 10 0.62 -13.94 4.59
CA SER A 10 1.90 -14.43 5.12
C SER A 10 2.64 -13.33 5.86
N ILE A 11 2.71 -12.13 5.28
CA ILE A 11 3.37 -10.97 5.88
C ILE A 11 2.74 -10.63 7.23
N ILE A 12 1.41 -10.58 7.28
CA ILE A 12 0.65 -10.26 8.49
C ILE A 12 0.89 -11.32 9.57
N LYS A 13 0.86 -12.61 9.22
CA LYS A 13 1.18 -13.69 10.15
C LYS A 13 2.61 -13.60 10.70
N THR A 14 3.60 -13.27 9.86
CA THR A 14 5.00 -13.11 10.30
C THR A 14 5.19 -11.91 11.22
N LYS A 15 4.38 -10.85 11.07
CA LYS A 15 4.44 -9.64 11.91
C LYS A 15 3.58 -9.72 13.17
N ALA A 16 2.67 -10.68 13.27
CA ALA A 16 1.80 -10.86 14.42
C ALA A 16 2.61 -11.33 15.65
N LYS A 17 2.35 -10.73 16.81
CA LYS A 17 2.96 -11.14 18.09
C LYS A 17 2.45 -12.49 18.60
N THR A 18 1.30 -12.92 18.10
CA THR A 18 0.63 -14.16 18.50
C THR A 18 0.22 -14.93 17.25
N ASN A 19 -0.06 -16.23 17.42
CA ASN A 19 -0.58 -17.05 16.33
C ASN A 19 -2.01 -16.61 15.98
N ILE A 20 -2.17 -15.96 14.82
CA ILE A 20 -3.46 -15.46 14.34
C ILE A 20 -4.00 -16.30 13.18
N THR A 21 -5.31 -16.51 13.18
CA THR A 21 -6.03 -17.12 12.06
C THR A 21 -6.64 -16.04 11.20
N VAL A 22 -6.22 -15.96 9.94
CA VAL A 22 -6.82 -15.07 8.93
C VAL A 22 -7.77 -15.90 8.07
N ARG A 23 -9.08 -15.67 8.23
CA ARG A 23 -10.14 -16.34 7.47
C ARG A 23 -10.25 -15.72 6.05
N PRO A 24 -10.82 -16.44 5.07
CA PRO A 24 -10.88 -15.97 3.67
C PRO A 24 -11.50 -14.58 3.50
N THR A 25 -12.59 -14.27 4.21
CA THR A 25 -13.21 -12.92 4.15
C THR A 25 -12.30 -11.83 4.70
N SER A 26 -11.61 -12.09 5.82
CA SER A 26 -10.63 -11.15 6.37
C SER A 26 -9.45 -10.94 5.43
N GLU A 27 -9.00 -12.00 4.75
CA GLU A 27 -7.96 -11.94 3.73
C GLU A 27 -8.38 -11.04 2.56
N ALA A 28 -9.60 -11.19 2.04
CA ALA A 28 -10.14 -10.32 1.00
C ALA A 28 -10.26 -8.85 1.45
N MET A 29 -10.68 -8.59 2.69
CA MET A 29 -10.77 -7.23 3.25
C MET A 29 -9.39 -6.59 3.40
N ILE A 30 -8.38 -7.35 3.84
CA ILE A 30 -6.99 -6.89 3.91
C ILE A 30 -6.47 -6.52 2.52
N GLU A 31 -6.74 -7.36 1.52
CA GLU A 31 -6.35 -7.10 0.12
C GLU A 31 -7.00 -5.82 -0.42
N LEU A 32 -8.30 -5.63 -0.17
CA LEU A 32 -9.02 -4.43 -0.54
C LEU A 32 -8.45 -3.18 0.15
N LEU A 33 -8.22 -3.24 1.46
CA LEU A 33 -7.63 -2.13 2.22
C LEU A 33 -6.24 -1.75 1.68
N MET A 34 -5.40 -2.74 1.37
CA MET A 34 -4.09 -2.50 0.78
C MET A 34 -4.19 -1.87 -0.62
N LEU A 35 -5.15 -2.31 -1.44
CA LEU A 35 -5.38 -1.72 -2.76
C LEU A 35 -5.83 -0.25 -2.64
N MET A 36 -6.77 0.04 -1.75
CA MET A 36 -7.24 1.40 -1.50
C MET A 36 -6.12 2.30 -0.96
N PHE A 37 -5.33 1.79 -0.01
CA PHE A 37 -4.19 2.52 0.53
C PHE A 37 -3.16 2.88 -0.56
N LEU A 38 -2.77 1.90 -1.39
CA LEU A 38 -1.81 2.14 -2.47
C LEU A 38 -2.35 3.09 -3.55
N SER A 39 -3.65 2.99 -3.86
CA SER A 39 -4.31 3.89 -4.83
C SER A 39 -4.30 5.34 -4.33
N ASN A 40 -4.72 5.56 -3.08
CA ASN A 40 -4.74 6.89 -2.48
C ASN A 40 -3.32 7.48 -2.37
N LEU A 41 -2.35 6.67 -1.91
CA LEU A 41 -0.95 7.11 -1.82
C LEU A 41 -0.38 7.50 -3.19
N ALA A 42 -0.69 6.74 -4.23
CA ALA A 42 -0.25 7.04 -5.59
C ALA A 42 -0.91 8.32 -6.14
N GLU A 43 -2.18 8.54 -5.83
CA GLU A 43 -2.91 9.76 -6.23
C GLU A 43 -2.32 11.01 -5.57
N GLU A 44 -2.06 10.96 -4.26
CA GLU A 44 -1.41 12.05 -3.53
C GLU A 44 0.02 12.31 -4.04
N ALA A 45 0.81 11.25 -4.27
CA ALA A 45 2.17 11.38 -4.80
C ALA A 45 2.18 11.92 -6.25
N LYS A 46 1.16 11.58 -7.05
CA LYS A 46 0.95 12.13 -8.39
C LYS A 46 0.65 13.63 -8.33
N ALA A 47 -0.18 14.07 -7.38
CA ALA A 47 -0.46 15.50 -7.18
C ALA A 47 0.83 16.27 -6.85
N LYS A 48 1.70 15.72 -5.97
CA LYS A 48 3.03 16.30 -5.70
C LYS A 48 3.95 16.34 -6.91
N ALA A 49 4.01 15.27 -7.68
CA ALA A 49 4.78 15.27 -8.93
C ALA A 49 4.30 16.35 -9.91
N PHE A 50 2.98 16.54 -10.00
CA PHE A 50 2.37 17.55 -10.86
C PHE A 50 2.66 18.98 -10.39
N GLU A 51 2.60 19.27 -9.08
CA GLU A 51 3.01 20.56 -8.49
C GLU A 51 4.46 20.92 -8.89
N GLU A 52 5.35 19.92 -8.95
CA GLU A 52 6.75 20.09 -9.36
C GLU A 52 6.96 20.07 -10.90
N LYS A 53 5.88 20.01 -11.70
CA LYS A 53 5.93 19.86 -13.17
C LYS A 53 6.70 18.60 -13.63
N SER A 54 6.76 17.57 -12.79
CA SER A 54 7.41 16.30 -13.09
C SER A 54 6.43 15.33 -13.75
N ALA A 55 6.81 14.77 -14.90
CA ALA A 55 6.06 13.70 -15.56
C ALA A 55 6.21 12.33 -14.88
N THR A 56 7.07 12.22 -13.85
CA THR A 56 7.38 10.95 -13.17
C THR A 56 7.20 11.08 -11.66
N ILE A 57 6.50 10.12 -11.05
CA ILE A 57 6.46 9.98 -9.59
C ILE A 57 7.80 9.43 -9.12
N ARG A 58 8.50 10.17 -8.27
CA ARG A 58 9.80 9.82 -7.71
C ARG A 58 9.68 9.54 -6.22
N ALA A 59 10.75 8.98 -5.64
CA ALA A 59 10.78 8.58 -4.23
C ALA A 59 10.50 9.76 -3.26
N HIS A 60 10.93 10.98 -3.59
CA HIS A 60 10.68 12.13 -2.72
C HIS A 60 9.23 12.60 -2.73
N HIS A 61 8.50 12.48 -3.85
CA HIS A 61 7.05 12.74 -3.89
C HIS A 61 6.30 11.79 -2.95
N LEU A 62 6.65 10.50 -2.98
CA LEU A 62 6.08 9.50 -2.06
C LEU A 62 6.40 9.83 -0.60
N LYS A 63 7.66 10.19 -0.30
CA LYS A 63 8.09 10.56 1.06
C LYS A 63 7.36 11.79 1.59
N ALA A 64 7.03 12.75 0.71
CA ALA A 64 6.33 13.97 1.08
C ALA A 64 4.87 13.73 1.48
N VAL A 65 4.23 12.68 0.96
CA VAL A 65 2.83 12.33 1.25
C VAL A 65 2.68 11.18 2.25
N SER A 66 3.71 10.35 2.41
CA SER A 66 3.74 9.33 3.45
C SER A 66 3.91 9.97 4.82
N LYS A 67 2.82 10.14 5.58
CA LYS A 67 2.92 10.48 7.00
C LYS A 67 3.54 9.30 7.76
N VAL A 68 4.45 9.61 8.68
CA VAL A 68 4.84 8.64 9.72
C VAL A 68 3.68 8.60 10.70
N SER A 69 2.81 7.62 10.55
CA SER A 69 1.84 7.25 11.58
C SER A 69 2.54 6.68 12.81
#